data_AF-A0A7S3AHU3-F1
#
_entry.id   AF-A0A7S3AHU3-F1
#
_cell.length_a   1.000
_cell.length_b   1.000
_cell.length_c   1.000
_cell.angle_alpha   90.00
_cell.angle_beta   90.00
_cell.angle_gamma   90.00
#
_symmetry.space_group_name_H-M   'P 1'
#
loop_
_entity.id
_entity.type
_entity.pdbx_description
1 polymer ?
#
loop_
_entity_poly.entity_id
_entity_poly.type
_entity_poly.pdbx_seq_one_letter_code
_entity_poly.pdbx_strand_id
1 'polypeptide(L)'
;CAHPDLAGKAALAGDLTEESKSEQARAGLGSLTAEELARFTEMNEAYKTKFKFPFILAVRGATKRTILKAFAARIGNSVNAELSEGVAQVHKIAWMRMRDLITAEPTGKLTCHV
;
A
#
# COMPACT_ATOMS: atom_id res chain seq x y z
N CYS A 1 6.75 -14.36 2.85
CA CYS A 1 6.04 -13.06 2.86
C CYS A 1 5.90 -12.57 1.42
N ALA A 2 4.73 -12.75 0.80
CA ALA A 2 4.49 -12.43 -0.60
C ALA A 2 3.95 -11.00 -0.81
N HIS A 3 4.49 -10.01 -0.08
CA HIS A 3 4.12 -8.61 -0.28
C HIS A 3 5.22 -7.91 -1.10
N PRO A 4 4.96 -7.60 -2.38
CA PRO A 4 5.92 -6.90 -3.21
C PRO A 4 6.11 -5.45 -2.73
N ASP A 5 7.30 -4.91 -2.94
CA ASP A 5 7.65 -3.54 -2.55
C ASP A 5 6.79 -2.50 -3.27
N LEU A 6 6.37 -1.48 -2.52
CA LEU A 6 5.70 -0.31 -3.07
C LEU A 6 6.66 0.48 -3.96
N ALA A 7 6.36 0.57 -5.27
CA ALA A 7 7.22 1.22 -6.27
C ALA A 7 8.66 0.66 -6.35
N GLY A 8 8.89 -0.56 -5.88
CA GLY A 8 10.20 -1.21 -5.94
C GLY A 8 10.43 -1.95 -7.26
N LYS A 9 11.59 -2.62 -7.38
CA LYS A 9 11.99 -3.41 -8.56
C LYS A 9 10.90 -4.38 -9.06
N ALA A 10 9.97 -4.85 -8.21
CA ALA A 10 8.85 -5.71 -8.62
C ALA A 10 7.83 -5.00 -9.55
N ALA A 11 7.62 -3.68 -9.39
CA ALA A 11 6.79 -2.89 -10.30
C ALA A 11 7.45 -2.71 -11.67
N LEU A 12 8.79 -2.64 -11.71
CA LEU A 12 9.59 -2.59 -12.93
C LEU A 12 9.78 -3.96 -13.59
N ALA A 13 9.86 -5.02 -12.78
CA ALA A 13 10.11 -6.40 -13.22
C ALA A 13 8.83 -7.11 -13.68
N GLY A 14 7.65 -6.48 -13.55
CA GLY A 14 6.37 -7.06 -13.97
C GLY A 14 5.87 -8.20 -13.07
N ASP A 15 6.53 -8.44 -11.94
CA ASP A 15 6.30 -9.57 -11.01
C ASP A 15 5.22 -9.27 -9.95
N LEU A 16 4.34 -8.30 -10.26
CA LEU A 16 3.18 -7.94 -9.46
C LEU A 16 1.97 -8.76 -9.91
N THR A 17 1.20 -9.31 -8.97
CA THR A 17 -0.14 -9.83 -9.27
C THR A 17 -1.01 -8.73 -9.87
N GLU A 18 -1.98 -9.08 -10.72
CA GLU A 18 -2.82 -8.11 -11.43
C GLU A 18 -3.56 -7.16 -10.48
N GLU A 19 -3.96 -7.64 -9.30
CA GLU A 19 -4.54 -6.80 -8.24
C GLU A 19 -3.55 -5.77 -7.71
N SER A 20 -2.27 -6.17 -7.55
CA SER A 20 -1.21 -5.28 -7.08
C SER A 20 -0.83 -4.22 -8.12
N LYS A 21 -0.87 -4.54 -9.42
CA LYS A 21 -0.70 -3.56 -10.50
C LYS A 21 -1.82 -2.52 -10.50
N SER A 22 -3.07 -2.96 -10.38
CA SER A 22 -4.23 -2.05 -10.38
C SER A 22 -4.21 -1.10 -9.17
N GLU A 23 -3.83 -1.59 -7.99
CA GLU A 23 -3.69 -0.79 -6.78
C GLU A 23 -2.57 0.25 -6.89
N GLN A 24 -1.42 -0.10 -7.47
CA GLN A 24 -0.30 0.85 -7.67
C GLN A 24 -0.56 1.86 -8.79
N ALA A 25 -1.19 1.43 -9.90
CA ALA A 25 -1.58 2.33 -10.99
C ALA A 25 -2.59 3.39 -10.51
N ARG A 26 -3.56 3.00 -9.68
CA ARG A 26 -4.54 3.93 -9.08
C ARG A 26 -3.92 4.91 -8.09
N ALA A 27 -2.75 4.62 -7.53
CA ALA A 27 -2.01 5.51 -6.64
C ALA A 27 -1.10 6.53 -7.39
N GLY A 28 -1.12 6.52 -8.73
CA GLY A 28 -0.26 7.38 -9.55
C GLY A 28 1.20 6.94 -9.57
N LEU A 29 1.50 5.71 -9.15
CA LEU A 29 2.86 5.15 -9.19
C LEU A 29 3.25 4.65 -10.59
N GLY A 30 2.27 4.50 -11.51
CA GLY A 30 2.51 4.10 -12.90
C GLY A 30 3.08 5.21 -13.80
N SER A 31 3.15 6.46 -13.33
CA SER A 31 3.63 7.62 -14.10
C SER A 31 4.80 8.34 -13.41
N LEU A 32 5.61 7.61 -12.62
CA LEU A 32 6.76 8.20 -11.93
C LEU A 32 7.86 8.54 -12.92
N THR A 33 8.48 9.71 -12.75
CA THR A 33 9.71 10.03 -13.49
C THR A 33 10.89 9.21 -12.95
N ALA A 34 11.96 9.08 -13.73
CA ALA A 34 13.15 8.32 -13.32
C ALA A 34 13.76 8.82 -12.00
N GLU A 35 13.77 10.14 -11.78
CA GLU A 35 14.26 10.78 -10.55
C GLU A 35 13.41 10.42 -9.34
N GLU A 36 12.10 10.35 -9.55
CA GLU A 36 11.13 10.05 -8.50
C GLU A 36 11.19 8.57 -8.11
N LEU A 37 11.36 7.69 -9.09
CA LEU A 37 11.59 6.27 -8.90
C LEU A 37 12.91 6.00 -8.15
N ALA A 38 13.99 6.72 -8.49
CA ALA A 38 15.26 6.63 -7.78
C ALA A 38 15.10 7.02 -6.30
N ARG A 39 14.38 8.12 -6.03
CA ARG A 39 14.09 8.58 -4.66
C ARG A 39 13.25 7.57 -3.87
N PHE A 40 12.25 6.96 -4.50
CA PHE A 40 11.49 5.87 -3.86
C PHE A 40 12.34 4.64 -3.58
N THR A 41 13.24 4.29 -4.49
CA THR A 41 14.16 3.16 -4.32
C THR A 41 15.08 3.39 -3.12
N GLU A 42 15.70 4.57 -3.04
CA GLU A 42 16.56 4.96 -1.91
C GLU A 42 15.80 4.91 -0.57
N MET A 43 14.58 5.47 -0.53
CA MET A 43 13.75 5.44 0.68
C MET A 43 13.36 4.01 1.09
N ASN A 44 13.02 3.15 0.13
CA ASN A 44 12.71 1.75 0.39
C ASN A 44 13.92 0.99 0.95
N GLU A 45 15.12 1.21 0.39
CA GLU A 45 16.35 0.57 0.88
C GLU A 45 16.75 1.06 2.28
N ALA A 46 16.63 2.37 2.55
CA ALA A 46 16.86 2.91 3.88
C ALA A 46 15.87 2.32 4.90
N TYR A 47 14.61 2.21 4.51
CA TYR A 47 13.56 1.64 5.35
C TYR A 47 13.79 0.15 5.65
N LYS A 48 14.08 -0.67 4.63
CA LYS A 48 14.42 -2.09 4.82
C LYS A 48 15.66 -2.27 5.68
N THR A 49 16.67 -1.42 5.50
CA THR A 49 17.90 -1.48 6.30
C THR A 49 17.60 -1.26 7.78
N LYS A 50 16.74 -0.28 8.11
CA LYS A 50 16.37 0.10 9.48
C LYS A 50 15.40 -0.90 10.12
N PHE A 51 14.31 -1.23 9.44
CA PHE A 51 13.18 -1.97 10.03
C PHE A 51 13.18 -3.46 9.70
N LYS A 52 13.99 -3.91 8.73
CA LYS A 52 14.10 -5.32 8.29
C LYS A 52 12.83 -5.91 7.65
N PHE A 53 11.88 -5.07 7.26
CA PHE A 53 10.69 -5.44 6.48
C PHE A 53 10.33 -4.33 5.47
N PRO A 54 9.59 -4.63 4.39
CA PRO A 54 9.26 -3.65 3.37
C PRO A 54 8.29 -2.58 3.90
N PHE A 55 8.30 -1.40 3.26
CA PHE A 55 7.34 -0.35 3.59
C PHE A 55 5.94 -0.73 3.08
N ILE A 56 4.98 -0.86 4.00
CA ILE A 56 3.59 -1.20 3.68
C ILE A 56 2.70 0.01 3.96
N LEU A 57 1.92 0.41 2.97
CA LEU A 57 0.95 1.51 3.08
C LEU A 57 -0.29 1.17 2.23
N ALA A 58 -1.48 1.36 2.80
CA ALA A 58 -2.73 1.27 2.06
C ALA A 58 -2.84 2.45 1.07
N VAL A 59 -2.63 2.19 -0.21
CA VAL A 59 -2.53 3.24 -1.25
C VAL A 59 -3.84 3.59 -1.97
N ARG A 60 -4.97 2.98 -1.60
CA ARG A 60 -6.27 3.31 -2.20
C ARG A 60 -6.62 4.79 -1.92
N GLY A 61 -6.57 5.64 -2.95
CA GLY A 61 -6.77 7.08 -2.84
C GLY A 61 -5.56 7.86 -2.30
N ALA A 62 -4.42 7.20 -2.09
CA ALA A 62 -3.19 7.87 -1.73
C ALA A 62 -2.55 8.51 -2.95
N THR A 63 -2.12 9.76 -2.81
CA THR A 63 -1.28 10.42 -3.83
C THR A 63 0.17 10.18 -3.50
N LYS A 64 1.04 10.31 -4.50
CA LYS A 64 2.48 10.29 -4.31
C LYS A 64 2.98 11.19 -3.17
N ARG A 65 2.43 12.39 -3.04
CA ARG A 65 2.75 13.33 -1.95
C ARG A 65 2.38 12.75 -0.58
N THR A 66 1.25 12.06 -0.50
CA THR A 66 0.82 11.34 0.72
C THR A 66 1.80 10.22 1.07
N ILE A 67 2.28 9.47 0.07
CA ILE A 67 3.26 8.40 0.28
C ILE A 67 4.58 8.97 0.81
N LEU A 68 5.10 10.04 0.20
CA LEU A 68 6.33 10.71 0.66
C LEU A 68 6.18 11.26 2.09
N LYS A 69 5.03 11.87 2.40
CA LYS A 69 4.74 12.36 3.76
C LYS A 69 4.67 11.22 4.77
N ALA A 70 4.05 10.09 4.41
CA ALA A 70 3.98 8.91 5.26
C ALA A 70 5.37 8.31 5.50
N PHE A 71 6.22 8.25 4.47
CA PHE A 71 7.61 7.82 4.60
C PHE A 71 8.39 8.70 5.57
N ALA A 72 8.34 10.02 5.38
CA ALA A 72 9.05 10.97 6.23
C ALA A 72 8.58 10.91 7.70
N ALA A 73 7.29 10.67 7.94
CA ALA A 73 6.75 10.50 9.29
C ALA A 73 7.19 9.17 9.94
N ARG A 74 7.26 8.08 9.15
CA ARG A 74 7.49 6.72 9.65
C ARG A 74 8.95 6.35 9.77
N ILE A 75 9.83 6.93 8.96
CA ILE A 75 11.27 6.64 9.03
C ILE A 75 11.88 7.00 10.39
N GLY A 76 11.29 7.93 11.14
CA GLY A 76 11.70 8.32 12.49
C GLY A 76 11.24 7.37 13.60
N ASN A 77 10.31 6.46 13.34
CA ASN A 77 9.72 5.59 14.36
C ASN A 77 10.71 4.60 14.96
N SER A 78 10.36 4.11 16.16
CA SER A 78 10.96 2.90 16.73
C SER A 78 10.47 1.66 16.00
N VAL A 79 11.24 0.57 16.05
CA VAL A 79 10.89 -0.68 15.36
C VAL A 79 9.54 -1.23 15.81
N ASN A 80 9.22 -1.16 17.10
CA ASN A 80 7.94 -1.65 17.64
C ASN A 80 6.75 -0.83 17.16
N ALA A 81 6.88 0.50 17.15
CA ALA A 81 5.83 1.37 16.62
C ALA A 81 5.61 1.11 15.13
N GLU A 82 6.68 0.90 14.39
CA GLU A 82 6.62 0.67 12.95
C GLU A 82 6.03 -0.70 12.59
N LEU A 83 6.32 -1.72 13.40
CA LEU A 83 5.70 -3.04 13.25
C LEU A 83 4.18 -2.95 13.45
N SER A 84 3.75 -2.24 14.49
CA SER A 84 2.31 -2.02 14.77
C SER A 84 1.62 -1.27 13.63
N GLU A 85 2.26 -0.20 13.14
CA GLU A 85 1.74 0.56 11.98
C GLU A 85 1.69 -0.30 10.72
N GLY A 86 2.74 -1.08 10.44
CA GLY A 86 2.78 -2.01 9.31
C GLY A 86 1.62 -3.01 9.33
N VAL A 87 1.35 -3.63 10.49
CA VAL A 87 0.20 -4.53 10.66
C VAL A 87 -1.12 -3.81 10.45
N ALA A 88 -1.28 -2.60 10.99
CA ALA A 88 -2.49 -1.81 10.77
C ALA A 88 -2.73 -1.50 9.29
N GLN A 89 -1.66 -1.25 8.52
CA GLN A 89 -1.76 -1.04 7.07
C GLN A 89 -2.16 -2.33 6.33
N VAL A 90 -1.63 -3.49 6.74
CA VAL A 90 -2.06 -4.80 6.19
C VAL A 90 -3.53 -5.04 6.46
N HIS A 91 -4.02 -4.77 7.67
CA HIS A 91 -5.45 -4.91 8.00
C HIS A 91 -6.33 -4.01 7.13
N LYS A 92 -5.91 -2.76 6.87
CA LYS A 92 -6.63 -1.87 5.94
C LYS A 92 -6.68 -2.45 4.53
N ILE A 93 -5.57 -2.97 4.01
CA ILE A 93 -5.51 -3.61 2.69
C ILE A 93 -6.45 -4.82 2.63
N ALA A 94 -6.39 -5.70 3.63
CA ALA A 94 -7.26 -6.88 3.73
C ALA A 94 -8.75 -6.49 3.77
N TRP A 95 -9.11 -5.47 4.56
CA TRP A 95 -10.48 -4.97 4.63
C TRP A 95 -10.96 -4.41 3.29
N MET A 96 -10.12 -3.63 2.58
CA MET A 96 -10.47 -3.08 1.27
C MET A 96 -10.70 -4.20 0.24
N ARG A 97 -9.86 -5.24 0.26
CA ARG A 97 -10.02 -6.41 -0.62
C ARG A 97 -11.30 -7.19 -0.30
N MET A 98 -11.57 -7.43 0.98
CA MET A 98 -12.80 -8.08 1.41
C MET A 98 -14.04 -7.30 0.96
N ARG A 99 -14.01 -5.97 1.08
CA ARG A 99 -15.11 -5.11 0.61
C ARG A 99 -15.33 -5.22 -0.90
N ASP A 100 -14.27 -5.30 -1.69
CA ASP A 100 -14.39 -5.41 -3.15
C ASP A 100 -14.95 -6.77 -3.60
N LEU A 101 -14.75 -7.82 -2.81
CA LEU A 101 -15.33 -9.15 -3.06
C LEU A 101 -16.84 -9.18 -2.77
N ILE A 102 -17.35 -8.27 -1.94
CA ILE A 102 -18.77 -8.17 -1.61
C ILE A 102 -19.44 -7.29 -2.66
N THR A 103 -19.89 -7.89 -3.76
CA THR A 103 -20.87 -7.27 -4.65
C THR A 103 -22.24 -7.36 -3.99
N ALA A 104 -22.73 -6.25 -3.44
CA ALA A 104 -24.11 -6.18 -2.98
C ALA A 104 -25.06 -6.23 -4.19
N GLU A 105 -25.67 -7.37 -4.46
CA GLU A 105 -26.90 -7.38 -5.24
C GLU A 105 -28.02 -6.81 -4.37
N PRO A 106 -28.75 -5.77 -4.83
CA PRO A 106 -29.86 -5.22 -4.08
C PRO A 106 -31.09 -6.13 -4.24
N THR A 107 -31.05 -7.33 -3.68
CA THR A 107 -32.17 -8.30 -3.77
C THR A 107 -32.90 -8.52 -2.44
N GLY A 108 -32.56 -7.79 -1.38
CA GLY A 108 -33.28 -7.83 -0.10
C GLY A 108 -34.00 -6.53 0.22
N LYS A 109 -35.34 -6.56 0.32
CA LYS A 109 -36.09 -5.50 1.01
C LYS A 109 -35.79 -5.60 2.50
N LEU A 110 -35.12 -4.59 3.05
CA LEU A 110 -35.06 -4.38 4.49
C LEU A 110 -36.47 -3.98 4.96
N THR A 111 -37.20 -4.93 5.51
CA THR A 111 -38.47 -4.65 6.19
C THR A 111 -38.18 -4.57 7.68
N CYS A 112 -38.25 -3.35 8.23
CA CYS A 112 -38.32 -3.17 9.67
C CYS A 112 -39.78 -3.42 10.08
N HIS A 113 -40.04 -4.53 10.78
CA HIS A 113 -41.26 -4.65 11.55
C HIS A 113 -41.03 -3.93 12.87
N VAL A 114 -41.79 -2.84 13.06
CA VAL A 114 -41.90 -2.10 14.32
C VAL A 114 -42.95 -2.77 15.19
#